data_AF-A0A4Q2Y9V4-F1
#
_entry.id   AF-A0A4Q2Y9V4-F1
#
_cell.length_a   1.000
_cell.length_b   1.000
_cell.length_c   1.000
_cell.angle_alpha   90.00
_cell.angle_beta   90.00
_cell.angle_gamma   90.00
#
_symmetry.space_group_name_H-M   'P 1'
#
loop_
_entity.id
_entity.type
_entity.pdbx_description
1 polymer ?
#
loop_
_entity_poly.entity_id
_entity_poly.type
_entity_poly.pdbx_seq_one_letter_code
_entity_poly.pdbx_strand_id
1 'polypeptide(L)'
;MRSFLRKLLYAFLWLAGAAVLIIGGLFLALVQPGGSGVLASLRLPDGSEYKVSQTCNWSAEPYTVSFFMRPAGGAWGWCYIDHEAMRWRDVSMVWDRSSDSIVVTERGTRRAVLDRKRSAFWMDNGSFSRELAAPQGEVGQAGYPSPP
;
A
#
# COMPACT_ATOMS: atom_id res chain seq x y z
N MET A 1 25.72 46.20 22.90
CA MET A 1 26.09 44.78 22.66
C MET A 1 25.00 43.78 23.09
N ARG A 2 24.54 43.73 24.35
CA ARG A 2 23.52 42.75 24.82
C ARG A 2 22.17 42.76 24.05
N SER A 3 21.67 43.94 23.67
CA SER A 3 20.42 44.05 22.87
C SER A 3 20.58 43.48 21.46
N PHE A 4 21.76 43.66 20.84
CA PHE A 4 22.05 43.14 19.52
C PHE A 4 22.14 41.60 19.51
N LEU A 5 22.84 40.99 20.48
CA LEU A 5 22.90 39.52 20.60
C LEU A 5 21.51 38.88 20.79
N ARG A 6 20.62 39.50 21.58
CA ARG A 6 19.25 38.99 21.77
C ARG A 6 18.46 38.98 20.46
N LYS A 7 18.53 40.05 19.67
CA LYS A 7 17.87 40.13 18.36
C LYS A 7 18.38 39.06 17.40
N LEU A 8 19.69 38.82 17.40
CA LEU A 8 20.34 37.82 16.56
C LEU A 8 19.93 36.39 16.96
N LEU A 9 19.85 36.11 18.27
CA LEU A 9 19.34 34.85 18.79
C LEU A 9 17.87 34.62 18.40
N TYR A 10 17.00 35.62 18.54
CA TYR A 10 15.60 35.48 18.13
C TYR A 10 15.46 35.22 16.63
N ALA A 11 16.22 35.93 15.79
CA ALA A 11 16.21 35.68 14.35
C ALA A 11 16.64 34.25 14.02
N PHE A 12 17.69 33.74 14.67
CA PHE A 12 18.13 32.37 14.51
C PHE A 12 17.06 31.35 14.92
N LEU A 13 16.41 31.54 16.08
CA LEU A 13 15.34 30.65 16.55
C LEU A 13 14.13 30.67 15.61
N TRP A 14 13.75 31.84 15.08
CA TRP A 14 12.68 31.95 14.09
C TRP A 14 13.02 31.22 12.79
N LEU A 15 14.25 31.39 12.28
CA LEU A 15 14.70 30.70 11.07
C LEU A 15 14.78 29.19 11.29
N ALA A 16 15.29 28.73 12.43
CA ALA A 16 15.31 27.31 12.78
C ALA A 16 13.90 26.73 12.90
N GLY A 17 12.98 27.44 13.56
CA GLY A 17 11.56 27.03 13.65
C GLY A 17 10.89 26.95 12.28
N ALA A 18 11.10 27.96 11.42
CA ALA A 18 10.59 27.96 10.05
C ALA A 18 11.16 26.80 9.23
N ALA A 19 12.46 26.51 9.34
CA ALA A 19 13.09 25.40 8.66
C ALA A 19 12.48 24.05 9.10
N VAL A 20 12.26 23.83 10.40
CA VAL A 20 11.60 22.62 10.90
C VAL A 20 10.19 22.48 10.36
N LEU A 21 9.41 23.55 10.32
CA LEU A 21 8.05 23.53 9.77
C LEU A 21 8.03 23.24 8.27
N ILE A 22 8.96 23.81 7.50
CA ILE A 22 9.08 23.55 6.06
C ILE A 22 9.50 22.11 5.81
N ILE A 23 10.51 21.60 6.52
CA ILE A 23 10.99 20.22 6.37
C ILE A 23 9.89 19.24 6.78
N GLY A 24 9.22 19.49 7.91
CA GLY A 24 8.08 18.68 8.35
C GLY A 24 6.94 18.71 7.34
N GLY A 25 6.56 19.90 6.85
CA GLY A 25 5.53 20.05 5.83
C GLY A 25 5.86 19.35 4.52
N LEU A 26 7.12 19.44 4.04
CA LEU A 26 7.60 18.73 2.86
C LEU A 26 7.63 17.21 3.07
N PHE A 27 8.06 16.74 4.24
CA PHE A 27 8.01 15.32 4.58
C PHE A 27 6.57 14.79 4.52
N LEU A 28 5.62 15.50 5.13
CA LEU A 28 4.19 15.16 5.05
C LEU A 28 3.67 15.21 3.61
N ALA A 29 4.06 16.22 2.83
CA ALA A 29 3.60 16.41 1.47
C ALA A 29 4.22 15.43 0.45
N LEU A 30 5.44 14.94 0.70
CA LEU A 30 6.15 14.05 -0.23
C LEU A 30 5.99 12.57 0.16
N VAL A 31 6.09 12.29 1.46
CA VAL A 31 6.01 10.94 2.02
C VAL A 31 4.57 10.57 2.39
N GLN A 32 3.78 11.51 2.94
CA GLN A 32 2.44 11.22 3.48
C GLN A 32 1.19 11.68 2.68
N PRO A 33 1.16 12.04 1.38
CA PRO A 33 -0.08 12.58 0.82
C PRO A 33 -1.07 11.49 0.35
N GLY A 34 -1.21 10.39 1.05
CA GLY A 34 -2.15 9.34 0.65
C GLY A 34 -2.44 8.43 1.79
N GLY A 35 -3.58 8.65 2.44
CA GLY A 35 -4.04 7.76 3.49
C GLY A 35 -4.22 6.32 3.00
N SER A 36 -4.72 5.51 3.92
CA SER A 36 -5.19 4.18 3.59
C SER A 36 -6.30 4.24 2.54
N GLY A 37 -6.39 3.24 1.66
CA GLY A 37 -7.42 3.20 0.64
C GLY A 37 -7.23 2.13 -0.41
N VAL A 38 -8.25 1.96 -1.24
CA VAL A 38 -8.22 1.06 -2.40
C VAL A 38 -7.42 1.71 -3.52
N LEU A 39 -6.37 1.02 -3.97
CA LEU A 39 -5.53 1.43 -5.08
C LEU A 39 -6.07 0.95 -6.42
N ALA A 40 -6.66 -0.25 -6.44
CA ALA A 40 -7.31 -0.82 -7.61
C ALA A 40 -8.44 -1.75 -7.18
N SER A 41 -9.45 -1.92 -8.03
CA SER A 41 -10.54 -2.88 -7.84
C SER A 41 -10.90 -3.55 -9.17
N LEU A 42 -11.29 -4.81 -9.12
CA LEU A 42 -11.70 -5.58 -10.28
C LEU A 42 -12.87 -6.51 -9.89
N ARG A 43 -13.93 -6.51 -10.69
CA ARG A 43 -15.05 -7.45 -10.56
C ARG A 43 -15.19 -8.22 -11.86
N LEU A 44 -15.29 -9.54 -11.76
CA LEU A 44 -15.39 -10.43 -12.92
C LEU A 44 -16.85 -10.80 -13.24
N PRO A 45 -17.11 -11.32 -14.46
CA PRO A 45 -18.46 -11.74 -14.86
C PRO A 45 -19.05 -12.86 -13.99
N ASP A 46 -18.21 -13.70 -13.39
CA ASP A 46 -18.65 -14.75 -12.47
C ASP A 46 -19.06 -14.22 -11.09
N GLY A 47 -18.95 -12.90 -10.86
CA GLY A 47 -19.31 -12.24 -9.62
C GLY A 47 -18.20 -12.18 -8.58
N SER A 48 -17.03 -12.77 -8.85
CA SER A 48 -15.86 -12.62 -7.98
C SER A 48 -15.31 -11.19 -7.99
N GLU A 49 -14.76 -10.77 -6.85
CA GLU A 49 -14.25 -9.43 -6.63
C GLU A 49 -12.83 -9.47 -6.07
N TYR A 50 -12.04 -8.50 -6.50
CA TYR A 50 -10.64 -8.34 -6.15
C TYR A 50 -10.36 -6.88 -5.85
N LYS A 51 -9.51 -6.62 -4.86
CA LYS A 51 -9.05 -5.26 -4.51
C LYS A 51 -7.59 -5.29 -4.12
N VAL A 52 -6.86 -4.25 -4.47
CA VAL A 52 -5.57 -3.94 -3.84
C VAL A 52 -5.78 -2.71 -3.00
N SER A 53 -5.41 -2.77 -1.73
CA SER A 53 -5.42 -1.60 -0.86
C SER A 53 -4.04 -1.37 -0.25
N GLN A 54 -3.82 -0.13 0.17
CA GLN A 54 -2.73 0.23 1.05
C GLN A 54 -3.26 0.77 2.37
N THR A 55 -2.50 0.58 3.43
CA THR A 55 -2.77 1.12 4.76
C THR A 55 -1.56 1.90 5.24
N CYS A 56 -1.76 3.14 5.69
CA CYS A 56 -0.69 3.92 6.31
C CYS A 56 -0.39 3.37 7.71
N ASN A 57 0.86 2.96 7.97
CA ASN A 57 1.25 2.35 9.25
C ASN A 57 1.66 3.38 10.31
N TRP A 58 1.84 4.65 9.93
CA TRP A 58 2.36 5.71 10.81
C TRP A 58 3.71 5.37 11.48
N SER A 59 4.54 4.56 10.81
CA SER A 59 5.84 4.12 11.27
C SER A 59 6.94 4.41 10.22
N ALA A 60 8.16 3.94 10.47
CA ALA A 60 9.27 4.01 9.51
C ALA A 60 9.02 3.20 8.23
N GLU A 61 8.11 2.22 8.29
CA GLU A 61 7.59 1.44 7.17
C GLU A 61 6.23 2.04 6.79
N PRO A 62 6.17 2.99 5.85
CA PRO A 62 5.05 3.93 5.81
C PRO A 62 3.75 3.27 5.38
N TYR A 63 3.79 2.19 4.58
CA TYR A 63 2.60 1.53 4.07
C TYR A 63 2.67 0.01 4.06
N THR A 64 1.54 -0.60 4.40
CA THR A 64 1.26 -2.03 4.14
C THR A 64 0.35 -2.14 2.92
N VAL A 65 0.68 -3.00 1.97
CA VAL A 65 -0.13 -3.29 0.78
C VAL A 65 -0.71 -4.70 0.88
N SER A 66 -2.00 -4.81 0.66
CA SER A 66 -2.75 -6.07 0.76
C SER A 66 -3.61 -6.29 -0.48
N PHE A 67 -3.66 -7.53 -0.92
CA PHE A 67 -4.55 -8.01 -1.98
C PHE A 67 -5.74 -8.72 -1.33
N PHE A 68 -6.95 -8.29 -1.66
CA PHE A 68 -8.20 -8.87 -1.18
C PHE A 68 -8.90 -9.59 -2.31
N MET A 69 -9.51 -10.72 -1.99
CA MET A 69 -10.28 -11.52 -2.92
C MET A 69 -11.55 -12.04 -2.27
N ARG A 70 -12.62 -12.11 -3.04
CA ARG A 70 -13.89 -12.68 -2.61
C ARG A 70 -14.54 -13.42 -3.78
N PRO A 71 -14.85 -14.73 -3.64
CA PRO A 71 -15.68 -15.42 -4.62
C PRO A 71 -17.12 -14.86 -4.59
N ALA A 72 -17.91 -15.12 -5.63
CA ALA A 72 -19.27 -14.61 -5.72
C ALA A 72 -20.11 -14.99 -4.47
N GLY A 73 -20.56 -13.97 -3.72
CA GLY A 73 -21.35 -14.15 -2.49
C GLY A 73 -20.60 -14.75 -1.29
N GLY A 74 -19.29 -15.02 -1.40
CA GLY A 74 -18.50 -15.60 -0.32
C GLY A 74 -17.91 -14.57 0.65
N ALA A 75 -17.06 -15.03 1.56
CA ALA A 75 -16.31 -14.18 2.47
C ALA A 75 -15.11 -13.52 1.76
N TRP A 76 -14.65 -12.40 2.30
CA TRP A 76 -13.38 -11.81 1.89
C TRP A 76 -12.22 -12.59 2.50
N GLY A 77 -11.28 -12.98 1.66
CA GLY A 77 -9.95 -13.40 2.03
C GLY A 77 -8.92 -12.37 1.58
N TRP A 78 -7.71 -12.49 2.10
CA TRP A 78 -6.63 -11.58 1.75
C TRP A 78 -5.29 -12.30 1.63
N CYS A 79 -4.38 -11.68 0.88
CA CYS A 79 -2.97 -12.01 0.80
C CYS A 79 -2.17 -10.74 1.03
N TYR A 80 -1.14 -10.86 1.85
CA TYR A 80 -0.13 -9.84 2.02
C TYR A 80 0.68 -9.64 0.72
N ILE A 81 1.09 -8.41 0.39
CA ILE A 81 2.00 -8.13 -0.72
C ILE A 81 3.32 -7.52 -0.27
N ASP A 82 3.27 -6.41 0.48
CA ASP A 82 4.45 -5.63 0.84
C ASP A 82 4.21 -4.78 2.10
N HIS A 83 5.25 -4.50 2.90
CA HIS A 83 5.24 -3.67 4.13
C HIS A 83 6.34 -2.62 4.11
N GLU A 84 7.35 -2.74 3.25
CA GLU A 84 8.40 -1.74 3.09
C GLU A 84 8.09 -0.79 1.92
N ALA A 85 6.83 -0.77 1.48
CA ALA A 85 6.37 0.06 0.39
C ALA A 85 6.38 1.54 0.82
N MET A 86 7.22 2.36 0.18
CA MET A 86 7.23 3.82 0.38
C MET A 86 5.86 4.45 0.06
N ARG A 87 5.22 3.98 -1.02
CA ARG A 87 3.80 4.18 -1.40
C ARG A 87 3.58 3.64 -2.81
N TRP A 88 2.61 2.75 -2.98
CA TRP A 88 2.23 2.31 -4.33
C TRP A 88 1.39 3.37 -5.04
N ARG A 89 1.66 3.57 -6.33
CA ARG A 89 0.92 4.50 -7.19
C ARG A 89 0.69 3.88 -8.55
N ASP A 90 -0.31 4.38 -9.29
CA ASP A 90 -0.58 3.92 -10.66
C ASP A 90 -0.76 2.39 -10.71
N VAL A 91 -1.54 1.88 -9.75
CA VAL A 91 -1.81 0.44 -9.60
C VAL A 91 -2.94 0.04 -10.52
N SER A 92 -2.75 -1.03 -11.28
CA SER A 92 -3.78 -1.64 -12.12
C SER A 92 -3.93 -3.11 -11.78
N MET A 93 -5.17 -3.62 -11.94
CA MET A 93 -5.45 -5.04 -11.92
C MET A 93 -6.10 -5.47 -13.23
N VAL A 94 -5.62 -6.58 -13.78
CA VAL A 94 -6.14 -7.16 -15.01
C VAL A 94 -6.38 -8.65 -14.80
N TRP A 95 -7.48 -9.16 -15.35
CA TRP A 95 -7.72 -10.59 -15.46
C TRP A 95 -7.17 -11.11 -16.78
N ASP A 96 -6.14 -11.95 -16.69
CA ASP A 96 -5.67 -12.74 -17.82
C ASP A 96 -6.55 -14.00 -17.95
N ARG A 97 -7.42 -14.01 -18.96
CA ARG A 97 -8.35 -15.12 -19.22
C ARG A 97 -7.64 -16.40 -19.66
N SER A 98 -6.45 -16.30 -20.24
CA SER A 98 -5.73 -17.47 -20.76
C SER A 98 -5.20 -18.35 -19.63
N SER A 99 -4.59 -17.71 -18.64
CA SER A 99 -4.07 -18.35 -17.42
C SER A 99 -5.10 -18.41 -16.30
N ASP A 100 -6.21 -17.69 -16.42
CA ASP A 100 -7.20 -17.45 -15.35
C ASP A 100 -6.56 -16.86 -14.09
N SER A 101 -5.76 -15.81 -14.30
CA SER A 101 -5.01 -15.15 -13.23
C SER A 101 -5.37 -13.68 -13.09
N ILE A 102 -5.31 -13.16 -11.86
CA ILE A 102 -5.39 -11.73 -11.59
C ILE A 102 -3.98 -11.20 -11.45
N VAL A 103 -3.60 -10.26 -12.33
CA VAL A 103 -2.27 -9.66 -12.35
C VAL A 103 -2.36 -8.24 -11.77
N VAL A 104 -1.53 -7.97 -10.78
CA VAL A 104 -1.36 -6.65 -10.15
C VAL A 104 -0.08 -6.02 -10.69
N THR A 105 -0.21 -4.81 -11.21
CA THR A 105 0.90 -4.02 -11.74
C THR A 105 0.94 -2.67 -11.05
N GLU A 106 2.14 -2.22 -10.66
CA GLU A 106 2.41 -0.91 -10.08
C GLU A 106 3.42 -0.21 -11.00
N ARG A 107 3.04 0.96 -11.56
CA ARG A 107 3.89 1.73 -12.48
C ARG A 107 4.50 0.91 -13.63
N GLY A 108 3.69 0.03 -14.22
CA GLY A 108 4.12 -0.85 -15.31
C GLY A 108 4.94 -2.08 -14.89
N THR A 109 5.31 -2.19 -13.61
CA THR A 109 6.01 -3.36 -13.06
C THR A 109 5.01 -4.33 -12.46
N ARG A 110 5.04 -5.60 -12.87
CA ARG A 110 4.22 -6.65 -12.27
C ARG A 110 4.66 -6.84 -10.81
N ARG A 111 3.73 -6.81 -9.86
CA ARG A 111 4.03 -6.92 -8.42
C ARG A 111 3.44 -8.14 -7.76
N ALA A 112 2.29 -8.62 -8.24
CA ALA A 112 1.66 -9.82 -7.70
C ALA A 112 0.79 -10.52 -8.74
N VAL A 113 0.58 -11.82 -8.56
CA VAL A 113 -0.30 -12.64 -9.39
C VAL A 113 -1.09 -13.60 -8.50
N LEU A 114 -2.41 -13.60 -8.64
CA LEU A 114 -3.26 -14.67 -8.13
C LEU A 114 -3.58 -15.63 -9.29
N ASP A 115 -3.15 -16.89 -9.18
CA ASP A 115 -3.67 -17.99 -9.99
C ASP A 115 -4.97 -18.49 -9.34
N ARG A 116 -6.10 -18.26 -10.02
CA ARG A 116 -7.43 -18.56 -9.48
C ARG A 116 -7.74 -20.06 -9.49
N LYS A 117 -7.16 -20.81 -10.43
CA LYS A 117 -7.39 -22.26 -10.56
C LYS A 117 -6.68 -23.03 -9.46
N ARG A 118 -5.47 -22.60 -9.12
CA ARG A 118 -4.64 -23.22 -8.09
C ARG A 118 -4.86 -22.64 -6.70
N SER A 119 -5.60 -21.53 -6.59
CA SER A 119 -5.69 -20.74 -5.37
C SER A 119 -4.30 -20.40 -4.81
N ALA A 120 -3.42 -19.93 -5.71
CA ALA A 120 -2.01 -19.67 -5.41
C ALA A 120 -1.68 -18.20 -5.68
N PHE A 121 -1.04 -17.55 -4.70
CA PHE A 121 -0.64 -16.16 -4.76
C PHE A 121 0.87 -16.04 -4.86
N TRP A 122 1.33 -15.21 -5.79
CA TRP A 122 2.73 -14.94 -6.06
C TRP A 122 3.03 -13.46 -5.88
N MET A 123 4.14 -13.16 -5.22
CA MET A 123 4.63 -11.79 -5.04
C MET A 123 5.93 -11.61 -5.82
N ASP A 124 6.10 -10.45 -6.44
CA ASP A 124 7.32 -10.04 -7.12
C ASP A 124 8.02 -8.94 -6.33
N ASN A 125 9.10 -9.33 -5.65
CA ASN A 125 10.04 -8.43 -5.00
C ASN A 125 11.33 -8.25 -5.83
N GLY A 126 11.26 -8.42 -7.15
CA GLY A 126 12.40 -8.40 -8.08
C GLY A 126 12.86 -9.78 -8.53
N SER A 127 12.34 -10.84 -7.91
CA SER A 127 12.33 -12.21 -8.42
C SER A 127 11.10 -12.90 -7.86
N PHE A 128 10.22 -13.46 -8.70
CA PHE A 128 9.06 -14.25 -8.25
C PHE A 128 9.52 -15.45 -7.40
N SER A 129 9.70 -15.21 -6.11
CA SER A 129 10.50 -16.09 -5.24
C SER A 129 9.64 -16.95 -4.34
N ARG A 130 8.34 -16.63 -4.19
CA ARG A 130 7.46 -17.31 -3.24
C ARG A 130 6.04 -17.47 -3.77
N GLU A 131 5.62 -18.73 -3.87
CA GLU A 131 4.21 -19.14 -3.98
C GLU A 131 3.61 -19.27 -2.58
N LEU A 132 2.38 -18.78 -2.40
CA LEU A 132 1.63 -18.84 -1.14
C LEU A 132 0.22 -19.32 -1.42
N ALA A 133 -0.40 -20.01 -0.46
CA ALA A 133 -1.81 -20.33 -0.54
C ALA A 133 -2.65 -19.04 -0.50
N ALA A 134 -3.73 -19.03 -1.27
CA ALA A 134 -4.67 -17.92 -1.37
C ALA A 134 -6.10 -18.38 -1.00
N PRO A 135 -6.79 -17.67 -0.09
CA PRO A 135 -6.29 -16.58 0.73
C PRO A 135 -5.31 -17.07 1.81
N GLN A 136 -4.47 -16.17 2.33
CA GLN A 136 -3.62 -16.43 3.50
C GLN A 136 -4.41 -16.36 4.80
N GLY A 137 -5.49 -15.59 4.82
CA GLY A 137 -6.41 -15.49 5.96
C GLY A 137 -7.75 -14.92 5.54
N GLU A 138 -8.74 -15.09 6.41
CA GLU A 138 -10.06 -14.47 6.29
C GLU A 138 -10.05 -13.08 6.91
N VAL A 139 -10.82 -12.18 6.31
CA VAL A 139 -10.99 -10.83 6.85
C VAL A 139 -11.91 -10.86 8.07
N GLY A 140 -11.52 -10.17 9.14
CA GLY A 140 -12.27 -10.11 10.40
C GLY A 140 -11.74 -11.00 11.52
N GLN A 141 -10.72 -11.83 11.24
CA GLN A 141 -9.91 -12.44 12.31
C GLN A 141 -9.05 -11.36 13.00
N ALA A 142 -8.72 -11.57 14.29
CA ALA A 142 -7.94 -10.60 15.06
C ALA A 142 -6.54 -10.37 14.46
N GLY A 143 -6.15 -9.09 14.29
CA GLY A 143 -4.84 -8.71 13.74
C GLY A 143 -4.78 -8.59 12.21
N TYR A 144 -5.90 -8.75 11.51
CA TYR A 144 -5.94 -8.69 10.04
C TYR A 144 -6.60 -7.41 9.52
N PRO A 145 -6.22 -6.97 8.31
CA PRO A 145 -6.76 -5.75 7.74
C PRO A 145 -8.27 -5.90 7.50
N SER A 146 -9.04 -4.86 7.87
CA SER A 146 -10.46 -4.78 7.54
C SER A 146 -10.65 -4.70 6.03
N PRO A 147 -11.76 -5.22 5.49
CA PRO A 147 -12.01 -5.09 4.07
C PRO A 147 -12.32 -3.61 3.79
N PRO A 148 -11.89 -3.08 2.64
CA PRO A 148 -12.24 -1.73 2.23
C PRO A 148 -13.68 -1.63 1.74
#